data_AF-A0A815TUG4-F1
#
_entry.id   AF-A0A815TUG4-F1
#
_cell.length_a   1.000
_cell.length_b   1.000
_cell.length_c   1.000
_cell.angle_alpha   90.00
_cell.angle_beta   90.00
_cell.angle_gamma   90.00
#
_symmetry.space_group_name_H-M   'P 1'
#
loop_
_entity.id
_entity.type
_entity.pdbx_description
1 polymer ?
#
loop_
_entity_poly.entity_id
_entity_poly.type
_entity_poly.pdbx_seq_one_letter_code
_entity_poly.pdbx_strand_id
1 'polypeptide(L)'
;MNRMDTCFTSVSKMNLILPEETQEMEDIVFCRQSHIINEAPASFAQARIWLDERIRFDPDKPQIAIYNMPFVYRLQSDHTLLIKQLTHALHLTVNKHHSLHTSLHFDIEKNLLMQRVITHEDKNNNNNIFSIIETIYETEEQLNEILHDEKRNPHLFDLAQGLVFRCHIIYYK
;
A
#
# COMPACT_ATOMS: atom_id res chain seq x y z
N MET A 1 47.21 -45.27 -9.02
CA MET A 1 46.16 -45.07 -8.01
C MET A 1 44.91 -45.76 -8.55
N ASN A 2 44.53 -46.88 -7.94
CA ASN A 2 43.58 -47.86 -8.51
C ASN A 2 42.12 -47.38 -8.50
N ARG A 3 41.37 -47.94 -9.45
CA ARG A 3 39.95 -47.77 -9.78
C ARG A 3 39.12 -48.87 -9.06
N MET A 4 37.84 -48.56 -8.77
CA MET A 4 36.68 -49.49 -8.60
C MET A 4 36.71 -50.39 -7.33
N ASP A 5 35.64 -50.69 -6.57
CA ASP A 5 34.20 -50.71 -6.81
C ASP A 5 33.37 -50.71 -5.49
N THR A 6 32.14 -50.18 -5.58
CA THR A 6 30.85 -50.55 -4.92
C THR A 6 30.73 -50.82 -3.41
N CYS A 7 29.76 -50.17 -2.75
CA CYS A 7 28.62 -50.89 -2.14
C CYS A 7 27.42 -49.96 -1.89
N PHE A 8 26.32 -50.25 -2.58
CA PHE A 8 24.97 -49.76 -2.27
C PHE A 8 24.46 -50.49 -1.02
N THR A 9 23.97 -49.76 -0.03
CA THR A 9 22.97 -50.30 0.91
C THR A 9 21.80 -49.34 1.04
N SER A 10 20.69 -49.79 0.47
CA SER A 10 19.34 -49.30 0.60
C SER A 10 18.95 -49.12 2.08
N VAL A 11 18.40 -47.95 2.42
CA VAL A 11 17.51 -47.83 3.58
C VAL A 11 16.16 -47.35 3.08
N SER A 12 15.18 -48.19 3.36
CA SER A 12 13.79 -48.23 2.93
C SER A 12 13.09 -46.87 2.83
N LYS A 13 12.47 -46.63 1.67
CA LYS A 13 11.36 -45.70 1.51
C LYS A 13 10.21 -46.13 2.44
N MET A 14 10.02 -45.40 3.54
CA MET A 14 8.70 -45.30 4.15
C MET A 14 7.88 -44.36 3.27
N ASN A 15 7.01 -44.94 2.44
CA ASN A 15 5.95 -44.19 1.79
C ASN A 15 4.93 -43.79 2.86
N LEU A 16 5.07 -42.59 3.42
CA LEU A 16 3.91 -41.89 3.96
C LEU A 16 3.10 -41.42 2.75
N ILE A 17 1.97 -42.06 2.51
CA ILE A 17 0.95 -41.56 1.59
C ILE A 17 0.31 -40.38 2.33
N LEU A 18 0.77 -39.17 2.01
CA LEU A 18 0.10 -37.95 2.41
C LEU A 18 -1.07 -37.71 1.46
N PRO A 19 -2.23 -37.25 1.96
CA PRO A 19 -3.38 -36.93 1.12
C PRO A 19 -3.04 -35.80 0.13
N GLU A 20 -3.62 -35.88 -1.06
CA GLU A 20 -3.45 -34.99 -2.23
C GLU A 20 -3.61 -33.48 -1.91
N GLU A 21 -4.20 -33.14 -0.77
CA GLU A 21 -4.42 -31.76 -0.30
C GLU A 21 -3.15 -31.07 0.23
N THR A 22 -2.01 -31.76 0.34
CA THR A 22 -0.74 -31.15 0.81
C THR A 22 0.18 -30.69 -0.32
N GLN A 23 -0.11 -31.04 -1.58
CA GLN A 23 0.73 -30.67 -2.72
C GLN A 23 0.49 -29.24 -3.22
N GLU A 24 -0.69 -28.65 -2.99
CA GLU A 24 -0.98 -27.24 -3.34
C GLU A 24 -0.47 -26.24 -2.29
N MET A 25 -0.12 -26.71 -1.08
CA MET A 25 0.35 -25.84 0.00
C MET A 25 1.88 -25.60 -0.03
N GLU A 26 2.66 -26.46 -0.68
CA GLU A 26 4.12 -26.29 -0.77
C GLU A 26 4.56 -25.26 -1.83
N ASP A 27 3.75 -25.00 -2.86
CA ASP A 27 4.04 -23.98 -3.87
C ASP A 27 3.90 -22.53 -3.36
N ILE A 28 3.28 -22.34 -2.19
CA ILE A 28 3.16 -21.03 -1.55
C ILE A 28 4.45 -20.66 -0.78
N VAL A 29 5.33 -21.61 -0.47
CA VAL A 29 6.35 -21.39 0.58
C VAL A 29 7.73 -21.02 0.07
N PHE A 30 8.16 -21.28 -1.18
CA PHE A 30 9.54 -20.90 -1.56
C PHE A 30 9.80 -20.67 -3.06
N CYS A 31 9.00 -19.83 -3.73
CA CYS A 31 9.39 -19.30 -5.04
C CYS A 31 10.20 -18.01 -4.91
N ARG A 32 11.52 -18.17 -4.79
CA ARG A 32 12.54 -17.11 -4.88
C ARG A 32 12.82 -16.69 -6.33
N GLN A 33 11.76 -16.58 -7.13
CA GLN A 33 11.75 -15.94 -8.44
C GLN A 33 10.62 -14.91 -8.38
N SER A 34 10.96 -13.65 -8.09
CA SER A 34 10.00 -12.57 -7.91
C SER A 34 9.37 -12.17 -9.24
N HIS A 35 8.45 -12.99 -9.75
CA HIS A 35 7.30 -12.41 -10.44
C HIS A 35 6.58 -11.59 -9.37
N ILE A 36 6.70 -10.27 -9.45
CA ILE A 36 5.87 -9.39 -8.63
C ILE A 36 4.44 -9.70 -9.08
N ILE A 37 3.71 -10.44 -8.25
CA ILE A 37 2.27 -10.60 -8.40
C ILE A 37 1.73 -9.20 -8.14
N ASN A 38 1.52 -8.45 -9.23
CA ASN A 38 1.05 -7.08 -9.14
C ASN A 38 -0.40 -7.03 -8.65
N GLU A 39 -1.16 -8.13 -8.77
CA GLU A 39 -2.57 -8.20 -8.39
C GLU A 39 -2.88 -9.46 -7.55
N ALA A 40 -3.53 -9.26 -6.41
CA ALA A 40 -3.88 -10.32 -5.48
C ALA A 40 -5.19 -9.99 -4.75
N PRO A 41 -5.83 -10.95 -4.05
CA PRO A 41 -6.88 -10.60 -3.11
C PRO A 41 -6.41 -9.58 -2.07
N ALA A 42 -7.26 -8.63 -1.71
CA ALA A 42 -6.99 -7.70 -0.63
C ALA A 42 -6.82 -8.45 0.70
N SER A 43 -5.99 -7.91 1.59
CA SER A 43 -5.88 -8.44 2.94
C SER A 43 -7.22 -8.35 3.68
N PHE A 44 -7.40 -9.21 4.68
CA PHE A 44 -8.61 -9.21 5.51
C PHE A 44 -8.92 -7.82 6.11
N ALA A 45 -7.89 -7.08 6.54
CA ALA A 45 -8.04 -5.74 7.10
C ALA A 45 -8.52 -4.73 6.04
N GLN A 46 -7.93 -4.74 4.84
CA GLN A 46 -8.36 -3.88 3.72
C GLN A 46 -9.81 -4.17 3.33
N ALA A 47 -10.18 -5.45 3.17
CA ALA A 47 -11.53 -5.86 2.81
C ALA A 47 -12.57 -5.41 3.85
N ARG A 48 -12.25 -5.54 5.14
CA ARG A 48 -13.13 -5.10 6.23
C ARG A 48 -13.33 -3.59 6.25
N ILE A 49 -12.25 -2.81 6.08
CA ILE A 49 -12.33 -1.34 6.05
C ILE A 49 -13.17 -0.89 4.86
N TRP A 50 -12.88 -1.42 3.67
CA TRP A 50 -13.61 -1.10 2.44
C TRP A 50 -15.11 -1.41 2.55
N LEU A 51 -15.46 -2.56 3.13
CA LEU A 51 -16.85 -2.94 3.35
C LEU A 51 -17.53 -2.02 4.38
N ASP A 52 -16.84 -1.72 5.47
CA ASP A 52 -17.34 -0.85 6.53
C ASP A 52 -17.61 0.57 6.02
N GLU A 53 -16.73 1.13 5.17
CA GLU A 53 -16.98 2.39 4.48
C GLU A 53 -18.27 2.33 3.65
N ARG A 54 -18.44 1.30 2.82
CA ARG A 54 -19.63 1.17 1.97
C ARG A 54 -20.94 0.96 2.74
N ILE A 55 -20.89 0.31 3.90
CA ILE A 55 -22.08 0.10 4.73
C ILE A 55 -22.45 1.37 5.49
N ARG A 56 -21.46 2.13 5.98
CA ARG A 56 -21.71 3.33 6.80
C ARG A 56 -22.14 4.54 5.99
N PHE A 57 -21.66 4.67 4.76
CA PHE A 57 -21.89 5.87 3.96
C PHE A 57 -23.05 5.68 2.99
N ASP A 58 -24.16 6.31 3.37
CA ASP A 58 -25.34 6.53 2.55
C ASP A 58 -24.98 7.48 1.38
N PRO A 59 -25.23 7.12 0.12
CA PRO A 59 -24.97 7.99 -1.03
C PRO A 59 -25.74 9.31 -0.98
N ASP A 60 -26.83 9.39 -0.21
CA ASP A 60 -27.66 10.59 -0.07
C ASP A 60 -27.20 11.52 1.08
N LYS A 61 -26.12 11.17 1.79
CA LYS A 61 -25.54 11.97 2.89
C LYS A 61 -24.14 12.46 2.55
N PRO A 62 -23.71 13.60 3.13
CA PRO A 62 -22.35 14.07 2.95
C PRO A 62 -21.36 13.02 3.48
N GLN A 63 -20.52 12.51 2.58
CA GLN A 63 -19.49 11.53 2.91
C GLN A 63 -18.43 12.19 3.80
N ILE A 64 -18.03 11.50 4.85
CA ILE A 64 -16.94 11.91 5.74
C ILE A 64 -15.87 10.84 5.65
N ALA A 65 -14.62 11.22 5.39
CA ALA A 65 -13.51 10.29 5.48
C ALA A 65 -13.22 9.95 6.94
N ILE A 66 -13.61 8.77 7.41
CA ILE A 66 -13.35 8.32 8.80
C ILE A 66 -12.04 7.55 8.94
N TYR A 67 -11.47 7.10 7.81
CA TYR A 67 -10.23 6.32 7.77
C TYR A 67 -9.00 7.13 7.33
N ASN A 68 -9.14 8.44 7.08
CA ASN A 68 -7.99 9.32 6.92
C ASN A 68 -7.22 9.40 8.26
N MET A 69 -5.91 9.13 8.21
CA MET A 69 -5.04 9.16 9.38
C MET A 69 -3.90 10.17 9.17
N PRO A 70 -4.13 11.47 9.43
CA PRO A 70 -3.08 12.46 9.31
C PRO A 70 -2.04 12.29 10.42
N PHE A 71 -0.75 12.28 10.05
CA PHE A 71 0.38 12.36 10.97
C PHE A 71 0.99 13.75 10.87
N VAL A 72 0.82 14.54 11.94
CA VAL A 72 1.24 15.95 11.96
C VAL A 72 2.60 16.06 12.65
N TYR A 73 3.57 16.65 11.94
CA TYR A 73 4.91 16.89 12.46
C TYR A 73 5.20 18.38 12.44
N ARG A 74 5.55 18.94 13.60
CA ARG A 74 6.07 20.30 13.69
C ARG A 74 7.59 20.24 13.58
N LEU A 75 8.13 20.78 12.50
CA LEU A 75 9.56 20.92 12.32
C LEU A 75 9.98 22.26 12.93
N GLN A 76 10.66 22.19 14.08
CA GLN A 76 11.40 23.31 14.62
C GLN A 76 12.84 23.15 14.12
N SER A 77 13.33 24.05 13.27
CA SER A 77 14.71 23.94 12.80
C SER A 77 15.44 25.26 12.85
N ASP A 78 16.64 25.20 13.41
CA ASP A 78 17.69 26.24 13.29
C ASP A 78 18.35 26.20 11.90
N HIS A 79 17.92 25.28 11.04
CA HIS A 79 18.48 25.00 9.72
C HIS A 79 17.39 25.01 8.64
N THR A 80 17.76 25.35 7.42
CA THR A 80 16.81 25.40 6.29
C THR A 80 16.53 23.99 5.77
N LEU A 81 15.28 23.52 5.88
CA LEU A 81 14.82 22.34 5.17
C LEU A 81 14.48 22.73 3.73
N LEU A 82 15.22 22.16 2.76
CA LEU A 82 14.89 22.36 1.35
C LEU A 82 13.73 21.46 0.95
N ILE A 83 12.59 22.08 0.62
CA ILE A 83 11.37 21.38 0.18
C ILE A 83 11.63 20.43 -0.99
N LYS A 84 12.51 20.82 -1.93
CA LYS A 84 12.92 19.95 -3.04
C LYS A 84 13.56 18.64 -2.57
N GLN A 85 14.38 18.68 -1.51
CA GLN A 85 15.03 17.49 -0.95
C GLN A 85 14.02 16.62 -0.20
N LEU A 86 13.11 17.25 0.56
CA LEU A 86 12.00 16.54 1.21
C LEU A 86 11.13 15.81 0.18
N THR A 87 10.68 16.52 -0.86
CA THR A 87 9.89 15.97 -1.96
C THR A 87 10.60 14.79 -2.61
N HIS A 88 11.90 14.92 -2.92
CA HIS A 88 12.68 13.82 -3.48
C HIS A 88 12.76 12.60 -2.54
N ALA A 89 13.02 12.81 -1.25
CA ALA A 89 13.05 11.74 -0.26
C ALA A 89 11.69 11.04 -0.11
N LEU A 90 10.59 11.79 -0.16
CA LEU A 90 9.24 11.24 -0.15
C LEU A 90 8.97 10.41 -1.41
N HIS A 91 9.36 10.87 -2.59
CA HIS A 91 9.25 10.05 -3.82
C HIS A 91 10.00 8.74 -3.72
N LEU A 92 11.25 8.75 -3.23
CA LEU A 92 12.02 7.51 -3.03
C LEU A 92 11.34 6.58 -2.02
N THR A 93 10.81 7.12 -0.94
CA THR A 93 10.12 6.34 0.11
C THR A 93 8.84 5.71 -0.43
N VAL A 94 7.98 6.49 -1.08
CA VAL A 94 6.71 6.00 -1.63
C VAL A 94 6.97 4.96 -2.71
N ASN A 95 7.96 5.16 -3.58
CA ASN A 95 8.35 4.18 -4.59
C ASN A 95 8.84 2.86 -4.00
N LYS A 96 9.60 2.92 -2.89
CA LYS A 96 10.14 1.74 -2.23
C LYS A 96 9.07 0.89 -1.54
N HIS A 97 7.98 1.51 -1.08
CA HIS A 97 6.97 0.86 -0.26
C HIS A 97 5.66 0.65 -1.03
N HIS A 98 5.44 -0.57 -1.54
CA HIS A 98 4.27 -0.94 -2.35
C HIS A 98 2.92 -0.59 -1.71
N SER A 99 2.82 -0.69 -0.38
CA SER A 99 1.60 -0.36 0.37
C SER A 99 1.15 1.09 0.19
N LEU A 100 2.07 2.03 -0.12
CA LEU A 100 1.76 3.46 -0.29
C LEU A 100 1.25 3.82 -1.69
N HIS A 101 1.22 2.84 -2.59
CA HIS A 101 0.71 3.00 -3.96
C HIS A 101 -0.06 1.75 -4.42
N THR A 102 -0.75 1.10 -3.48
CA THR A 102 -1.62 -0.04 -3.77
C THR A 102 -3.04 0.46 -4.06
N SER A 103 -3.55 0.08 -5.23
CA SER A 103 -4.94 0.28 -5.62
C SER A 103 -5.85 -0.84 -5.12
N LEU A 104 -7.13 -0.55 -4.93
CA LEU A 104 -8.17 -1.50 -4.59
C LEU A 104 -9.30 -1.44 -5.60
N HIS A 105 -9.78 -2.59 -6.05
CA HIS A 105 -10.97 -2.70 -6.90
C HIS A 105 -11.73 -3.98 -6.57
N PHE A 106 -13.05 -3.98 -6.79
CA PHE A 106 -13.89 -5.13 -6.51
C PHE A 106 -14.04 -5.97 -7.78
N ASP A 107 -13.62 -7.23 -7.74
CA ASP A 107 -13.82 -8.20 -8.82
C ASP A 107 -15.21 -8.84 -8.64
N ILE A 108 -16.13 -8.51 -9.54
CA ILE A 108 -17.53 -8.95 -9.49
C ILE A 108 -17.65 -10.46 -9.76
N GLU A 109 -16.80 -11.01 -10.63
CA GLU A 109 -16.85 -12.43 -11.00
C GLU A 109 -16.39 -13.30 -9.83
N LYS A 110 -15.33 -12.87 -9.14
CA LYS A 110 -14.82 -13.57 -7.95
C LYS A 110 -15.54 -13.19 -6.66
N ASN A 111 -16.33 -12.11 -6.68
CA ASN A 111 -16.98 -11.52 -5.51
C ASN A 111 -15.95 -11.21 -4.38
N LEU A 112 -14.78 -10.69 -4.76
CA LEU A 112 -13.67 -10.41 -3.86
C LEU A 112 -13.10 -9.01 -4.11
N LEU A 113 -12.68 -8.36 -3.02
CA LEU A 113 -11.86 -7.15 -3.13
C LEU A 113 -10.45 -7.58 -3.54
N MET A 114 -9.98 -7.02 -4.64
CA MET A 114 -8.65 -7.22 -5.19
C MET A 114 -7.79 -5.99 -4.90
N GLN A 115 -6.49 -6.21 -4.77
CA GLN A 115 -5.49 -5.17 -4.60
C GLN A 115 -4.45 -5.27 -5.71
N ARG A 116 -3.95 -4.11 -6.15
CA ARG A 116 -2.91 -4.07 -7.17
C ARG A 116 -1.87 -2.99 -6.91
N VAL A 117 -0.59 -3.35 -6.91
CA VAL A 117 0.52 -2.40 -6.75
C VAL A 117 0.67 -1.58 -8.04
N ILE A 118 0.54 -0.26 -7.93
CA ILE A 118 0.66 0.64 -9.08
C ILE A 118 2.12 0.97 -9.35
N THR A 119 2.64 0.53 -10.49
CA THR A 119 4.02 0.79 -10.90
C THR A 119 4.13 2.07 -11.72
N HIS A 120 5.37 2.50 -12.03
CA HIS A 120 5.60 3.61 -12.98
C HIS A 120 5.10 3.28 -14.39
N GLU A 121 5.11 2.00 -14.77
CA GLU A 121 4.65 1.54 -16.09
C GLU A 121 3.13 1.68 -16.24
N ASP A 122 2.39 1.52 -15.13
CA ASP A 122 0.94 1.72 -15.08
C ASP A 122 0.52 3.18 -15.25
N LYS A 123 1.46 4.11 -15.08
CA LYS A 123 1.19 5.55 -15.11
C LYS A 123 1.64 6.13 -16.45
N ASN A 124 0.67 6.57 -17.25
CA ASN A 124 0.94 7.53 -18.32
C ASN A 124 1.76 8.68 -17.72
N ASN A 125 2.86 9.06 -18.39
CA ASN A 125 4.01 9.92 -18.00
C ASN A 125 3.82 11.10 -17.00
N ASN A 126 2.61 11.45 -16.57
CA ASN A 126 2.31 12.61 -15.73
C ASN A 126 1.59 12.30 -14.39
N ASN A 127 1.27 11.03 -14.06
CA ASN A 127 0.58 10.75 -12.81
C ASN A 127 1.56 10.53 -11.65
N ASN A 128 1.66 11.50 -10.73
CA ASN A 128 2.39 11.28 -9.47
C ASN A 128 1.73 10.15 -8.65
N ILE A 129 2.52 9.38 -7.91
CA ILE A 129 2.06 8.33 -6.97
C ILE A 129 1.51 8.88 -5.65
N PHE A 130 1.65 10.18 -5.42
CA PHE A 130 1.04 10.93 -4.31
C PHE A 130 0.96 12.41 -4.65
N SER A 131 0.22 13.18 -3.86
CA SER A 131 0.14 14.64 -3.99
C SER A 131 0.96 15.34 -2.89
N ILE A 132 1.58 16.46 -3.26
CA ILE A 132 2.19 17.41 -2.32
C ILE A 132 1.49 18.75 -2.51
N ILE A 133 1.00 19.32 -1.42
CA ILE A 133 0.39 20.66 -1.39
C ILE A 133 1.09 21.52 -0.36
N GLU A 134 1.17 22.80 -0.68
CA GLU A 134 1.83 23.81 0.12
C GLU A 134 0.82 24.92 0.45
N THR A 135 0.64 25.22 1.75
CA THR A 135 -0.27 26.27 2.22
C THR A 135 0.41 27.14 3.26
N ILE A 136 0.04 28.42 3.31
CA ILE A 136 0.46 29.36 4.33
C ILE A 136 -0.70 29.62 5.28
N TYR A 137 -0.43 29.66 6.58
CA TYR A 137 -1.41 30.05 7.61
C TYR A 137 -0.89 31.22 8.44
N GLU A 138 -1.81 32.06 8.90
CA GLU A 138 -1.55 33.25 9.73
C GLU A 138 -2.11 33.08 11.15
N THR A 139 -3.19 32.30 11.31
CA THR A 139 -3.89 32.12 12.58
C THR A 139 -4.00 30.65 12.97
N GLU A 140 -4.12 30.37 14.28
CA GLU A 140 -4.39 29.01 14.76
C GLU A 140 -5.72 28.46 14.25
N GLU A 141 -6.70 29.32 14.00
CA GLU A 141 -7.99 28.94 13.40
C GLU A 141 -7.80 28.37 12.00
N GLN A 142 -7.03 29.04 11.13
CA GLN A 142 -6.71 28.54 9.79
C GLN A 142 -5.95 27.22 9.84
N LEU A 143 -5.00 27.07 10.77
CA LEU A 143 -4.29 25.80 10.95
C LEU A 143 -5.25 24.67 11.34
N ASN A 144 -6.18 24.95 12.27
CA ASN A 144 -7.17 23.97 12.71
C ASN A 144 -8.15 23.59 11.59
N GLU A 145 -8.54 24.55 10.74
CA GLU A 145 -9.36 24.30 9.55
C GLU A 145 -8.63 23.37 8.57
N ILE A 146 -7.36 23.64 8.29
CA ILE A 146 -6.53 22.79 7.42
C ILE A 146 -6.42 21.36 7.98
N LEU A 147 -6.15 21.22 9.28
CA LEU A 147 -6.05 19.89 9.92
C LEU A 147 -7.39 19.16 9.95
N HIS A 148 -8.49 19.89 10.12
CA HIS A 148 -9.84 19.33 10.12
C HIS A 148 -10.25 18.84 8.72
N ASP A 149 -9.94 19.61 7.66
CA ASP A 149 -10.12 19.18 6.27
C ASP A 149 -9.25 17.96 5.95
N GLU A 150 -7.96 18.03 6.31
CA GLU A 150 -7.00 16.94 6.54
C GLU A 150 -7.66 15.59 6.86
N LYS A 151 -8.39 15.63 7.96
CA LYS A 151 -8.92 14.44 8.60
C LYS A 151 -10.22 13.94 7.99
N ARG A 152 -10.99 14.77 7.30
CA ARG A 152 -12.41 14.48 7.01
C ARG A 152 -12.79 14.54 5.55
N ASN A 153 -11.96 15.15 4.71
CA ASN A 153 -12.27 15.33 3.30
C ASN A 153 -12.15 13.99 2.54
N PRO A 154 -13.27 13.46 1.99
CA PRO A 154 -13.30 12.18 1.29
C PRO A 154 -12.65 12.23 -0.10
N HIS A 155 -12.33 13.42 -0.61
CA HIS A 155 -11.80 13.60 -1.96
C HIS A 155 -10.27 13.68 -2.02
N LEU A 156 -9.58 13.51 -0.88
CA LEU A 156 -8.11 13.61 -0.82
C LEU A 156 -7.39 12.39 -1.39
N PHE A 157 -8.04 11.23 -1.37
CA PHE A 157 -7.48 9.95 -1.77
C PHE A 157 -8.34 9.29 -2.85
N ASP A 158 -7.69 8.51 -3.72
CA ASP A 158 -8.35 7.68 -4.72
C ASP A 158 -7.80 6.26 -4.63
N LEU A 159 -8.55 5.40 -3.95
CA LEU A 159 -8.17 4.00 -3.73
C LEU A 159 -8.12 3.21 -5.03
N ALA A 160 -8.93 3.56 -6.05
CA ALA A 160 -8.93 2.85 -7.32
C ALA A 160 -7.65 3.15 -8.13
N GLN A 161 -7.08 4.34 -7.95
CA GLN A 161 -5.82 4.75 -8.59
C GLN A 161 -4.57 4.50 -7.72
N GLY A 162 -4.74 3.94 -6.52
CA GLY A 162 -3.65 3.72 -5.58
C GLY A 162 -3.08 5.02 -4.99
N LEU A 163 -3.86 6.10 -4.99
CA LEU A 163 -3.48 7.38 -4.36
C LEU A 163 -3.90 7.35 -2.89
N VAL A 164 -3.08 6.68 -2.06
CA VAL A 164 -3.34 6.45 -0.63
C VAL A 164 -2.40 7.22 0.31
N PHE A 165 -1.48 8.00 -0.27
CA PHE A 165 -0.53 8.84 0.45
C PHE A 165 -0.58 10.27 -0.10
N ARG A 166 -0.38 11.24 0.79
CA ARG A 166 -0.37 12.68 0.50
C ARG A 166 0.47 13.39 1.54
N CYS A 167 1.10 14.49 1.13
CA CYS A 167 1.84 15.37 2.03
C CYS A 167 1.32 16.80 1.91
N HIS A 168 1.02 17.43 3.03
CA HIS A 168 0.66 18.85 3.10
C HIS A 168 1.73 19.57 3.92
N ILE A 169 2.46 20.47 3.25
CA ILE A 169 3.48 21.31 3.87
C ILE A 169 2.83 22.64 4.22
N ILE A 170 2.89 23.00 5.49
CA ILE A 170 2.16 24.15 6.02
C ILE A 170 3.18 25.14 6.61
N TYR A 171 3.16 26.38 6.15
CA TYR A 171 4.08 27.44 6.59
C TYR A 171 3.36 28.47 7.45
N TYR A 172 3.98 28.84 8.55
CA TYR A 172 3.55 30.03 9.30
C TYR A 172 4.08 31.28 8.62
N LYS A 173 3.24 32.30 8.48
CA LYS A 173 3.60 33.61 7.95
C LYS A 173 4.17 34.54 9.02
#